data_AF-A0A4R4KL94-F1
#
_entry.id   AF-A0A4R4KL94-F1
#
_cell.length_a   1.000
_cell.length_b   1.000
_cell.length_c   1.000
_cell.angle_alpha   90.00
_cell.angle_beta   90.00
_cell.angle_gamma   90.00
#
_symmetry.space_group_name_H-M   'P 1'
#
loop_
_entity.id
_entity.type
_entity.pdbx_description
1 polymer ?
#
loop_
_entity_poly.entity_id
_entity_poly.type
_entity_poly.pdbx_seq_one_letter_code
_entity_poly.pdbx_strand_id
1 'polypeptide(L)'
;MIIIRYRNKTCIVPEGWHECSSEHWGSLIAFSRLQPDERTPEIVELAAQYWLMLTPQEWSSWLLDACQWEAMQSLFAWVFSPPTTRPFESFVHEGISYHVFEENFTDTKALELSVALMEYMALVDPHEPDLSAYERILATLCRPTRRDLIDFQQSDDWDGDVREPYNEARTADRGNKLTSLPETIKLALFDYFERSILEFLKNYERIFGGSATEEPRYPDGRGWIMLLKNVAKESHFGDFDRVCRQPAHLVWAAMLDDVLNTEETQNANE
;
A
#
# COMPACT_ATOMS: atom_id res chain seq x y z
N MET A 1 0.72 -22.51 7.89
CA MET A 1 2.20 -22.55 8.01
C MET A 1 2.60 -24.01 7.94
N ILE A 2 3.67 -24.33 7.20
CA ILE A 2 4.17 -25.70 7.07
C ILE A 2 5.56 -25.85 7.66
N ILE A 3 5.89 -27.09 7.99
CA ILE A 3 7.20 -27.47 8.53
C ILE A 3 7.96 -28.25 7.46
N ILE A 4 9.06 -27.69 6.98
CA ILE A 4 9.98 -28.36 6.08
C ILE A 4 11.11 -28.98 6.90
N ARG A 5 11.28 -30.29 6.78
CA ARG A 5 12.37 -31.02 7.43
C ARG A 5 13.32 -31.57 6.38
N TYR A 6 14.58 -31.17 6.46
CA TYR A 6 15.62 -31.68 5.60
C TYR A 6 16.89 -31.94 6.41
N ARG A 7 17.31 -33.21 6.46
CA ARG A 7 18.40 -33.69 7.32
C ARG A 7 18.18 -33.28 8.79
N ASN A 8 19.08 -32.48 9.36
CA ASN A 8 19.03 -32.01 10.74
C ASN A 8 18.43 -30.60 10.88
N LYS A 9 17.89 -30.02 9.80
CA LYS A 9 17.30 -28.68 9.80
C LYS A 9 15.77 -28.77 9.68
N THR A 10 15.10 -27.94 10.46
CA THR A 10 13.64 -27.76 10.42
C THR A 10 13.38 -26.28 10.17
N CYS A 11 12.65 -25.98 9.09
CA CYS A 11 12.21 -24.64 8.75
C CYS A 11 10.69 -24.56 8.94
N ILE A 12 10.21 -23.48 9.55
CA ILE A 12 8.78 -23.15 9.59
C ILE A 12 8.56 -22.04 8.58
N VAL A 13 7.70 -22.27 7.61
CA VAL A 13 7.54 -21.39 6.46
C VAL A 13 6.07 -21.10 6.18
N PRO A 14 5.76 -19.91 5.63
CA PRO A 14 4.39 -19.56 5.27
C PRO A 14 3.89 -20.38 4.07
N GLU A 15 2.59 -20.67 4.06
CA GLU A 15 1.89 -21.25 2.90
C GLU A 15 1.25 -20.19 2.00
N GLY A 16 1.31 -18.92 2.42
CA GLY A 16 0.82 -17.78 1.66
C GLY A 16 1.13 -16.46 2.36
N TRP A 17 0.87 -15.35 1.67
CA TRP A 17 1.17 -13.99 2.14
C TRP A 17 0.58 -13.63 3.51
N HIS A 18 -0.61 -14.15 3.83
CA HIS A 18 -1.30 -13.90 5.11
C HIS A 18 -0.59 -14.52 6.33
N GLU A 19 0.36 -15.44 6.11
CA GLU A 19 1.15 -16.07 7.17
C GLU A 19 2.59 -15.56 7.22
N CYS A 20 2.99 -14.70 6.29
CA CYS A 20 4.34 -14.16 6.22
C CYS A 20 4.60 -13.24 7.42
N SER A 21 5.77 -13.43 8.04
CA SER A 21 6.33 -12.40 8.93
C SER A 21 6.77 -11.18 8.11
N SER A 22 7.05 -10.05 8.77
CA SER A 22 7.60 -8.86 8.11
C SER A 22 8.91 -9.13 7.35
N GLU A 23 9.73 -10.04 7.87
CA GLU A 23 10.97 -10.49 7.23
C GLU A 23 10.72 -11.30 5.94
N HIS A 24 9.76 -12.23 5.96
CA HIS A 24 9.34 -12.95 4.76
C HIS A 24 8.76 -11.99 3.72
N TRP A 25 7.89 -11.07 4.14
CA TRP A 25 7.29 -10.08 3.26
C TRP A 25 8.33 -9.30 2.47
N GLY A 26 9.26 -8.65 3.17
CA GLY A 26 10.25 -7.82 2.50
C GLY A 26 11.28 -8.61 1.68
N SER A 27 11.50 -9.89 2.00
CA SER A 27 12.41 -10.76 1.24
C SER A 27 11.75 -11.38 0.00
N LEU A 28 10.42 -11.56 0.01
CA LEU A 28 9.70 -12.27 -1.02
C LEU A 28 8.95 -11.37 -2.00
N ILE A 29 8.54 -10.16 -1.59
CA ILE A 29 7.64 -9.29 -2.37
C ILE A 29 8.16 -8.93 -3.76
N ALA A 30 9.49 -8.86 -3.94
CA ALA A 30 10.06 -8.58 -5.26
C ALA A 30 9.73 -9.69 -6.28
N PHE A 31 9.62 -10.95 -5.85
CA PHE A 31 9.31 -12.07 -6.75
C PHE A 31 7.88 -12.03 -7.28
N SER A 32 6.93 -11.44 -6.54
CA SER A 32 5.55 -11.34 -7.00
C SER A 32 5.37 -10.36 -8.16
N ARG A 33 6.40 -9.54 -8.44
CA ARG A 33 6.42 -8.59 -9.56
C ARG A 33 7.00 -9.18 -10.85
N LEU A 34 7.67 -10.33 -10.77
CA LEU A 34 8.33 -10.95 -11.92
C LEU A 34 7.32 -11.58 -12.88
N GLN A 35 7.44 -11.23 -14.15
CA GLN A 35 6.71 -11.87 -15.24
C GLN A 35 7.15 -13.33 -15.41
N PRO A 36 6.29 -14.21 -15.96
CA PRO A 36 6.61 -15.63 -16.11
C PRO A 36 7.92 -15.92 -16.86
N ASP A 37 8.28 -15.10 -17.85
CA ASP A 37 9.50 -15.22 -18.65
C ASP A 37 10.78 -14.75 -17.92
N GLU A 38 10.63 -13.95 -16.85
CA GLU A 38 11.74 -13.50 -16.01
C GLU A 38 12.10 -14.53 -14.93
N ARG A 39 11.28 -15.57 -14.72
CA ARG A 39 11.45 -16.58 -13.65
C ARG A 39 12.44 -17.67 -14.07
N THR A 40 13.73 -17.32 -14.16
CA THR A 40 14.79 -18.29 -14.45
C THR A 40 14.96 -19.31 -13.31
N PRO A 41 15.56 -20.48 -13.56
CA PRO A 41 15.84 -21.47 -12.52
C PRO A 41 16.58 -20.88 -11.30
N GLU A 42 17.54 -19.99 -11.52
CA GLU A 42 18.33 -19.34 -10.47
C GLU A 42 17.47 -18.41 -9.60
N ILE A 43 16.50 -17.71 -10.20
CA ILE A 43 15.54 -16.87 -9.47
C ILE A 43 14.60 -17.73 -8.64
N VAL A 44 14.15 -18.86 -9.18
CA VAL A 44 13.29 -19.80 -8.46
C VAL A 44 14.04 -20.43 -7.28
N GLU A 45 15.33 -20.76 -7.44
CA GLU A 45 16.21 -21.18 -6.35
C GLU A 45 16.38 -20.09 -5.28
N LEU A 46 16.60 -18.84 -5.68
CA LEU A 46 16.73 -17.72 -4.75
C LEU A 46 15.43 -17.47 -3.96
N ALA A 47 14.27 -17.55 -4.64
CA ALA A 47 12.96 -17.44 -3.98
C ALA A 47 12.75 -18.56 -2.95
N ALA A 48 13.13 -19.80 -3.29
CA ALA A 48 13.08 -20.91 -2.34
C ALA A 48 13.99 -20.66 -1.12
N GLN A 49 15.21 -20.17 -1.36
CA GLN A 49 16.17 -19.85 -0.31
C GLN A 49 15.61 -18.79 0.66
N TYR A 50 15.04 -17.70 0.15
CA TYR A 50 14.43 -16.65 0.98
C TYR A 50 13.15 -17.12 1.65
N TRP A 51 12.33 -17.93 1.00
CA TRP A 51 11.12 -18.51 1.60
C TRP A 51 11.45 -19.41 2.80
N LEU A 52 12.56 -20.14 2.73
CA LEU A 52 13.07 -20.96 3.83
C LEU A 52 13.90 -20.17 4.86
N MET A 53 14.14 -18.87 4.63
CA MET A 53 15.01 -18.02 5.44
C MET A 53 16.42 -18.63 5.66
N LEU A 54 17.00 -19.18 4.58
CA LEU A 54 18.30 -19.84 4.62
C LEU A 54 19.42 -18.90 4.18
N THR A 55 20.56 -19.00 4.86
CA THR A 55 21.80 -18.37 4.36
C THR A 55 22.28 -19.08 3.09
N PRO A 56 23.05 -18.41 2.20
CA PRO A 56 23.60 -19.04 1.00
C PRO A 56 24.41 -20.31 1.30
N GLN A 57 25.15 -20.29 2.42
CA GLN A 57 25.97 -21.42 2.87
C GLN A 57 25.09 -22.61 3.26
N GLU A 58 24.00 -22.37 3.99
CA GLU A 58 23.06 -23.42 4.36
C GLU A 58 22.36 -23.99 3.13
N TRP A 59 21.89 -23.13 2.22
CA TRP A 59 21.26 -23.54 0.97
C TRP A 59 22.16 -24.43 0.12
N SER A 60 23.43 -24.02 -0.07
CA SER A 60 24.41 -24.78 -0.85
C SER A 60 24.69 -26.20 -0.31
N SER A 61 24.36 -26.46 0.97
CA SER A 61 24.51 -27.78 1.58
C SER A 61 23.33 -28.72 1.31
N TRP A 62 22.20 -28.19 0.83
CA TRP A 62 21.02 -28.96 0.50
C TRP A 62 21.22 -29.61 -0.87
N LEU A 63 21.05 -30.93 -0.92
CA LEU A 63 21.14 -31.72 -2.14
C LEU A 63 19.77 -32.35 -2.36
N LEU A 64 18.93 -31.66 -3.12
CA LEU A 64 17.59 -32.13 -3.46
C LEU A 64 17.65 -32.90 -4.77
N ASP A 65 17.00 -34.05 -4.82
CA ASP A 65 16.74 -34.71 -6.09
C ASP A 65 15.64 -33.96 -6.89
N ALA A 66 15.46 -34.32 -8.16
CA ALA A 66 14.50 -33.64 -9.03
C ALA A 66 13.06 -33.68 -8.51
N CYS A 67 12.62 -34.79 -7.92
CA CYS A 67 11.28 -34.94 -7.38
C CYS A 67 11.10 -34.10 -6.10
N GLN A 68 12.11 -34.06 -5.24
CA GLN A 68 12.13 -33.21 -4.04
C GLN A 68 12.08 -31.72 -4.41
N TRP A 69 12.84 -31.32 -5.43
CA TRP A 69 12.86 -29.95 -5.93
C TRP A 69 11.52 -29.55 -6.53
N GLU A 70 10.91 -30.39 -7.37
CA GLU A 70 9.57 -30.16 -7.95
C GLU A 70 8.48 -30.05 -6.87
N ALA A 71 8.51 -30.96 -5.88
CA ALA A 71 7.59 -30.91 -4.74
C ALA A 71 7.76 -29.61 -3.95
N MET A 72 8.99 -29.17 -3.71
CA MET A 72 9.26 -27.94 -2.97
C MET A 72 8.82 -26.69 -3.75
N GLN A 73 9.08 -26.62 -5.06
CA GLN A 73 8.60 -25.54 -5.93
C GLN A 73 7.07 -25.36 -5.84
N SER A 74 6.33 -26.47 -5.80
CA SER A 74 4.88 -26.43 -5.67
C SER A 74 4.40 -25.78 -4.36
N LEU A 75 5.20 -25.86 -3.28
CA LEU A 75 4.85 -25.32 -1.97
C LEU A 75 5.04 -23.80 -1.87
N PHE A 76 5.95 -23.21 -2.66
CA PHE A 76 6.21 -21.76 -2.64
C PHE A 76 5.83 -21.04 -3.93
N ALA A 77 5.22 -21.71 -4.91
CA ALA A 77 4.81 -21.11 -6.18
C ALA A 77 3.93 -19.84 -6.01
N TRP A 78 3.20 -19.73 -4.89
CA TRP A 78 2.40 -18.56 -4.54
C TRP A 78 3.23 -17.27 -4.36
N VAL A 79 4.53 -17.36 -4.07
CA VAL A 79 5.46 -16.22 -3.96
C VAL A 79 5.51 -15.40 -5.24
N PHE A 80 5.27 -16.04 -6.39
CA PHE A 80 5.23 -15.37 -7.70
C PHE A 80 3.85 -14.84 -8.09
N SER A 81 2.90 -14.85 -7.17
CA SER A 81 1.58 -14.25 -7.34
C SER A 81 1.46 -13.00 -6.47
N PRO A 82 0.90 -11.88 -6.97
CA PRO A 82 0.70 -10.67 -6.19
C PRO A 82 -0.05 -10.96 -4.87
N PRO A 83 0.36 -10.36 -3.75
CA PRO A 83 -0.37 -10.51 -2.52
C PRO A 83 -1.77 -9.91 -2.61
N THR A 84 -2.70 -10.50 -1.86
CA THR A 84 -4.08 -10.00 -1.70
C THR A 84 -4.34 -9.44 -0.31
N THR A 85 -3.35 -9.47 0.59
CA THR A 85 -3.51 -9.11 2.00
C THR A 85 -2.59 -7.97 2.38
N ARG A 86 -2.92 -7.30 3.49
CA ARG A 86 -2.06 -6.34 4.16
C ARG A 86 -0.81 -7.04 4.70
N PRO A 87 0.40 -6.46 4.56
CA PRO A 87 1.63 -7.14 4.97
C PRO A 87 1.73 -7.37 6.47
N PHE A 88 1.33 -6.38 7.27
CA PHE A 88 1.23 -6.46 8.72
C PHE A 88 0.33 -5.33 9.22
N GLU A 89 -0.26 -5.51 10.41
CA GLU A 89 -1.12 -4.49 11.02
C GLU A 89 -0.33 -3.26 11.51
N SER A 90 0.91 -3.49 11.94
CA SER A 90 1.80 -2.44 12.45
C SER A 90 3.28 -2.83 12.31
N PHE A 91 4.16 -1.83 12.41
CA PHE A 91 5.60 -2.01 12.51
C PHE A 91 6.18 -1.09 13.59
N VAL A 92 7.37 -1.44 14.10
CA VAL A 92 8.08 -0.63 15.11
C VAL A 92 9.29 0.02 14.47
N HIS A 93 9.41 1.33 14.64
CA HIS A 93 10.57 2.12 14.20
C HIS A 93 10.97 3.10 15.29
N GLU A 94 12.24 3.11 15.67
CA GLU A 94 12.78 3.95 16.76
C GLU A 94 11.96 3.86 18.08
N GLY A 95 11.45 2.67 18.39
CA GLY A 95 10.64 2.42 19.59
C GLY A 95 9.19 2.93 19.51
N ILE A 96 8.76 3.45 18.36
CA ILE A 96 7.38 3.89 18.09
C ILE A 96 6.69 2.84 17.23
N SER A 97 5.49 2.43 17.64
CA SER A 97 4.62 1.56 16.82
C SER A 97 3.82 2.41 15.83
N TYR A 98 3.91 2.09 14.55
CA TYR A 98 3.16 2.70 13.45
C TYR A 98 2.14 1.70 12.94
N HIS A 99 0.87 2.09 12.88
CA HIS A 99 -0.19 1.28 12.29
C HIS A 99 -0.25 1.49 10.78
N VAL A 100 -0.39 0.41 10.04
CA VAL A 100 -0.57 0.41 8.60
C VAL A 100 -2.04 0.68 8.29
N PHE A 101 -2.29 1.49 7.26
CA PHE A 101 -3.65 1.79 6.78
C PHE A 101 -4.41 0.50 6.41
N GLU A 102 -5.74 0.57 6.48
CA GLU A 102 -6.61 -0.56 6.16
C GLU A 102 -6.75 -0.79 4.65
N GLU A 103 -7.23 -1.97 4.29
CA GLU A 103 -7.43 -2.38 2.90
C GLU A 103 -8.29 -1.37 2.13
N ASN A 104 -7.87 -1.11 0.89
CA ASN A 104 -8.51 -0.15 -0.02
C ASN A 104 -8.68 1.26 0.58
N PHE A 105 -7.92 1.65 1.62
CA PHE A 105 -8.06 2.95 2.28
C PHE A 105 -9.39 3.15 3.03
N THR A 106 -10.02 2.07 3.51
CA THR A 106 -11.30 2.13 4.24
C THR A 106 -11.26 2.98 5.52
N ASP A 107 -10.11 3.09 6.17
CA ASP A 107 -9.89 3.90 7.38
C ASP A 107 -9.26 5.28 7.10
N THR A 108 -8.98 5.60 5.84
CA THR A 108 -8.14 6.74 5.45
C THR A 108 -9.00 7.94 5.08
N LYS A 109 -8.56 9.13 5.50
CA LYS A 109 -9.29 10.38 5.20
C LYS A 109 -8.96 10.90 3.81
N ALA A 110 -9.88 11.69 3.25
CA ALA A 110 -9.76 12.26 1.91
C ALA A 110 -8.44 13.05 1.72
N LEU A 111 -8.08 13.88 2.69
CA LEU A 111 -6.83 14.66 2.62
C LEU A 111 -5.59 13.77 2.62
N GLU A 112 -5.57 12.74 3.46
CA GLU A 112 -4.44 11.82 3.60
C GLU A 112 -4.17 11.08 2.29
N LEU A 113 -5.22 10.54 1.68
CA LEU A 113 -5.10 9.86 0.39
C LEU A 113 -4.69 10.83 -0.72
N SER A 114 -5.26 12.04 -0.78
CA SER A 114 -4.85 13.05 -1.77
C SER A 114 -3.39 13.46 -1.63
N VAL A 115 -2.89 13.63 -0.40
CA VAL A 115 -1.47 13.94 -0.16
C VAL A 115 -0.61 12.74 -0.58
N ALA A 116 -0.96 11.52 -0.19
CA ALA A 116 -0.20 10.33 -0.58
C ALA A 116 -0.15 10.14 -2.11
N LEU A 117 -1.25 10.41 -2.82
CA LEU A 117 -1.30 10.37 -4.28
C LEU A 117 -0.45 11.49 -4.91
N MET A 118 -0.44 12.69 -4.33
CA MET A 118 0.42 13.78 -4.79
C MET A 118 1.91 13.42 -4.62
N GLU A 119 2.29 12.83 -3.49
CA GLU A 119 3.64 12.33 -3.25
C GLU A 119 4.01 11.17 -4.19
N TYR A 120 3.05 10.29 -4.49
CA TYR A 120 3.27 9.23 -5.48
C TYR A 120 3.56 9.79 -6.87
N MET A 121 2.86 10.85 -7.30
CA MET A 121 3.17 11.53 -8.55
C MET A 121 4.59 12.12 -8.57
N ALA A 122 5.05 12.69 -7.45
CA ALA A 122 6.42 13.20 -7.32
C ALA A 122 7.46 12.07 -7.37
N LEU A 123 7.14 10.90 -6.81
CA LEU A 123 8.02 9.72 -6.85
C LEU A 123 8.20 9.17 -8.27
N VAL A 124 7.12 9.13 -9.06
CA VAL A 124 7.12 8.55 -10.41
C VAL A 124 7.34 9.57 -11.53
N ASP A 125 7.71 10.81 -11.20
CA ASP A 125 7.99 11.84 -12.20
C ASP A 125 9.12 11.37 -13.13
N PRO A 126 8.89 11.32 -14.46
CA PRO A 126 9.86 10.79 -15.41
C PRO A 126 11.07 11.70 -15.65
N HIS A 127 11.00 12.97 -15.23
CA HIS A 127 12.05 13.96 -15.43
C HIS A 127 12.86 14.21 -14.15
N GLU A 128 12.18 14.31 -13.01
CA GLU A 128 12.80 14.60 -11.71
C GLU A 128 12.11 13.79 -10.58
N PRO A 129 12.36 12.47 -10.51
CA PRO A 129 11.74 11.62 -9.49
C PRO A 129 12.26 11.97 -8.09
N ASP A 130 11.35 12.28 -7.17
CA ASP A 130 11.69 12.49 -5.76
C ASP A 130 11.62 11.16 -5.00
N LEU A 131 12.76 10.50 -4.86
CA LEU A 131 12.87 9.23 -4.14
C LEU A 131 12.52 9.35 -2.65
N SER A 132 12.56 10.54 -2.06
CA SER A 132 12.16 10.76 -0.66
C SER A 132 10.64 10.92 -0.46
N ALA A 133 9.88 11.05 -1.55
CA ALA A 133 8.42 11.04 -1.51
C ALA A 133 7.88 9.71 -0.98
N TYR A 134 8.66 8.65 -1.16
CA TYR A 134 8.43 7.33 -0.61
C TYR A 134 8.16 7.35 0.91
N GLU A 135 9.07 7.91 1.70
CA GLU A 135 8.90 8.01 3.14
C GLU A 135 7.77 8.97 3.53
N ARG A 136 7.47 9.97 2.70
CA ARG A 136 6.35 10.90 2.94
C ARG A 136 4.99 10.24 2.74
N ILE A 137 4.86 9.34 1.76
CA ILE A 137 3.68 8.47 1.60
C ILE A 137 3.50 7.63 2.86
N LEU A 138 4.55 6.93 3.29
CA LEU A 138 4.49 6.07 4.48
C LEU A 138 4.18 6.87 5.75
N ALA A 139 4.78 8.05 5.94
CA ALA A 139 4.51 8.90 7.10
C ALA A 139 3.09 9.50 7.10
N THR A 140 2.47 9.62 5.92
CA THR A 140 1.09 10.09 5.78
C THR A 140 0.10 9.00 6.16
N LEU A 141 0.28 7.79 5.62
CA LEU A 141 -0.68 6.70 5.76
C LEU A 141 -0.41 5.80 6.97
N CYS A 142 0.86 5.58 7.31
CA CYS A 142 1.27 4.80 8.46
C CYS A 142 1.61 5.74 9.62
N ARG A 143 0.81 5.71 10.67
CA ARG A 143 0.91 6.68 11.77
C ARG A 143 0.88 5.98 13.12
N PRO A 144 1.48 6.57 14.16
CA PRO A 144 1.42 6.02 15.50
C PRO A 144 -0.01 5.96 16.04
N THR A 145 -0.22 5.07 17.01
CA THR A 145 -1.46 5.06 17.79
C THR A 145 -1.66 6.40 18.47
N ARG A 146 -2.89 6.89 18.49
CA ARG A 146 -3.22 8.10 19.22
C ARG A 146 -3.08 7.93 20.73
N ARG A 147 -2.59 8.97 21.40
CA ARG A 147 -2.32 8.95 22.85
C ARG A 147 -3.59 8.86 23.70
N ASP A 148 -4.69 9.38 23.17
CA ASP A 148 -6.02 9.45 23.76
C ASP A 148 -6.94 8.29 23.27
N LEU A 149 -6.38 7.18 22.76
CA LEU A 149 -7.17 6.13 22.11
C LEU A 149 -8.32 5.61 22.97
N ILE A 150 -8.06 5.37 24.25
CA ILE A 150 -9.06 4.83 25.19
C ILE A 150 -10.25 5.78 25.33
N ASP A 151 -9.99 7.08 25.50
CA ASP A 151 -11.03 8.10 25.64
C ASP A 151 -11.75 8.34 24.30
N PHE A 152 -11.00 8.36 23.20
CA PHE A 152 -11.55 8.57 21.86
C PHE A 152 -12.48 7.43 21.43
N GLN A 153 -12.14 6.17 21.75
CA GLN A 153 -13.02 5.01 21.50
C GLN A 153 -14.36 5.08 22.25
N GLN A 154 -14.44 5.88 23.32
CA GLN A 154 -15.67 6.10 24.09
C GLN A 154 -16.41 7.37 23.64
N SER A 155 -15.84 8.15 22.72
CA SER A 155 -16.44 9.38 22.23
C SER A 155 -17.42 9.12 21.08
N ASP A 156 -18.37 10.05 20.90
CA ASP A 156 -19.28 10.05 19.74
C ASP A 156 -18.55 10.28 18.41
N ASP A 157 -17.30 10.74 18.46
CA ASP A 157 -16.44 11.00 17.31
C ASP A 157 -15.59 9.77 16.90
N TRP A 158 -15.76 8.61 17.55
CA TRP A 158 -15.04 7.38 17.19
C TRP A 158 -15.35 6.96 15.75
N ASP A 159 -14.32 6.97 14.91
CA ASP A 159 -14.42 6.72 13.47
C ASP A 159 -13.75 5.42 13.03
N GLY A 160 -13.30 4.59 13.98
CA GLY A 160 -12.59 3.35 13.70
C GLY A 160 -11.08 3.52 13.56
N ASP A 161 -10.55 4.73 13.40
CA ASP A 161 -9.13 4.95 13.18
C ASP A 161 -8.36 5.06 14.51
N VAL A 162 -7.50 4.07 14.75
CA VAL A 162 -6.63 4.02 15.95
C VAL A 162 -5.44 4.98 15.85
N ARG A 163 -5.14 5.48 14.65
CA ARG A 163 -3.98 6.33 14.37
C ARG A 163 -4.18 7.74 14.89
N GLU A 164 -3.07 8.42 15.12
CA GLU A 164 -3.08 9.86 15.35
C GLU A 164 -3.65 10.61 14.13
N PRO A 165 -4.44 11.68 14.35
CA PRO A 165 -4.90 12.53 13.26
C PRO A 165 -3.76 13.10 12.42
N TYR A 166 -4.02 13.26 11.13
CA TYR A 166 -3.04 13.77 10.17
C TYR A 166 -2.60 15.17 10.58
N ASN A 167 -1.29 15.40 10.49
CA ASN A 167 -0.70 16.70 10.71
C ASN A 167 0.54 16.80 9.84
N GLU A 168 0.50 17.70 8.86
CA GLU A 168 1.53 17.88 7.85
C GLU A 168 2.93 18.05 8.45
N ALA A 169 3.08 18.91 9.45
CA ALA A 169 4.38 19.16 10.10
C ALA A 169 4.94 17.90 10.81
N ARG A 170 4.09 17.15 11.52
CA ARG A 170 4.51 15.87 12.13
C ARG A 170 4.82 14.81 11.09
N THR A 171 4.04 14.74 10.03
CA THR A 171 4.26 13.79 8.93
C THR A 171 5.56 14.07 8.21
N ALA A 172 5.91 15.34 7.96
CA ALA A 172 7.20 15.72 7.37
C ALA A 172 8.39 15.30 8.25
N ASP A 173 8.33 15.56 9.57
CA ASP A 173 9.36 15.11 10.53
C ASP A 173 9.48 13.58 10.55
N ARG A 174 8.36 12.86 10.51
CA ARG A 174 8.34 11.40 10.45
C ARG A 174 8.91 10.86 9.14
N GLY A 175 8.63 11.48 8.01
CA GLY A 175 9.20 11.10 6.72
C GLY A 175 10.73 11.04 6.79
N ASN A 176 11.35 12.08 7.36
CA ASN A 176 12.81 12.11 7.56
C ASN A 176 13.33 10.99 8.48
N LYS A 177 12.56 10.60 9.50
CA LYS A 177 12.93 9.50 10.41
C LYS A 177 12.80 8.14 9.75
N LEU A 178 11.77 7.96 8.93
CA LEU A 178 11.51 6.73 8.19
C LEU A 178 12.56 6.45 7.12
N THR A 179 13.44 7.40 6.79
CA THR A 179 14.59 7.13 5.91
C THR A 179 15.45 5.97 6.44
N SER A 180 15.56 5.82 7.76
CA SER A 180 16.31 4.72 8.41
C SER A 180 15.50 3.43 8.61
N LEU A 181 14.23 3.39 8.17
CA LEU A 181 13.41 2.18 8.23
C LEU A 181 14.03 1.10 7.33
N PRO A 182 14.06 -0.18 7.75
CA PRO A 182 14.57 -1.26 6.90
C PRO A 182 13.87 -1.31 5.53
N GLU A 183 14.66 -1.41 4.47
CA GLU A 183 14.18 -1.45 3.08
C GLU A 183 13.18 -2.59 2.82
N THR A 184 13.30 -3.69 3.54
CA THR A 184 12.36 -4.82 3.49
C THR A 184 10.95 -4.44 3.96
N ILE A 185 10.86 -3.65 5.04
CA ILE A 185 9.58 -3.17 5.59
C ILE A 185 8.99 -2.13 4.66
N LYS A 186 9.83 -1.18 4.22
CA LYS A 186 9.49 -0.20 3.20
C LYS A 186 8.84 -0.92 2.01
N LEU A 187 9.60 -1.76 1.29
CA LEU A 187 9.15 -2.39 0.05
C LEU A 187 7.81 -3.11 0.18
N ALA A 188 7.58 -3.82 1.30
CA ALA A 188 6.31 -4.48 1.58
C ALA A 188 5.13 -3.49 1.73
N LEU A 189 5.35 -2.37 2.42
CA LEU A 189 4.33 -1.32 2.60
C LEU A 189 4.02 -0.60 1.29
N PHE A 190 5.02 -0.34 0.48
CA PHE A 190 4.82 0.36 -0.78
C PHE A 190 4.14 -0.51 -1.83
N ASP A 191 4.48 -1.81 -1.89
CA ASP A 191 3.71 -2.75 -2.70
C ASP A 191 2.24 -2.76 -2.31
N TYR A 192 1.96 -2.78 -1.00
CA TYR A 192 0.59 -2.72 -0.50
C TYR A 192 -0.12 -1.41 -0.89
N PHE A 193 0.58 -0.29 -0.81
CA PHE A 193 0.09 1.02 -1.25
C PHE A 193 -0.23 1.06 -2.74
N GLU A 194 0.68 0.61 -3.60
CA GLU A 194 0.47 0.59 -5.06
C GLU A 194 -0.74 -0.27 -5.43
N ARG A 195 -0.86 -1.47 -4.86
CA ARG A 195 -2.04 -2.34 -5.08
C ARG A 195 -3.33 -1.67 -4.61
N SER A 196 -3.32 -1.07 -3.42
CA SER A 196 -4.48 -0.38 -2.86
C SER A 196 -4.88 0.83 -3.72
N ILE A 197 -3.93 1.59 -4.25
CA ILE A 197 -4.21 2.69 -5.19
C ILE A 197 -4.81 2.17 -6.49
N LEU A 198 -4.23 1.13 -7.08
CA LEU A 198 -4.74 0.60 -8.35
C LEU A 198 -6.19 0.14 -8.21
N GLU A 199 -6.53 -0.52 -7.11
CA GLU A 199 -7.91 -0.91 -6.80
C GLU A 199 -8.80 0.32 -6.55
N PHE A 200 -8.34 1.27 -5.75
CA PHE A 200 -9.07 2.51 -5.47
C PHE A 200 -9.37 3.29 -6.77
N LEU A 201 -8.37 3.51 -7.61
CA LEU A 201 -8.51 4.24 -8.88
C LEU A 201 -9.44 3.51 -9.84
N LYS A 202 -9.38 2.19 -9.90
CA LYS A 202 -10.31 1.38 -10.72
C LYS A 202 -11.76 1.57 -10.27
N ASN A 203 -12.02 1.63 -8.96
CA ASN A 203 -13.36 1.85 -8.43
C ASN A 203 -13.93 3.24 -8.80
N TYR A 204 -13.07 4.20 -9.08
CA TYR A 204 -13.42 5.59 -9.36
C TYR A 204 -12.98 6.06 -10.76
N GLU A 205 -12.72 5.13 -11.68
CA GLU A 205 -12.12 5.43 -12.99
C GLU A 205 -12.94 6.47 -13.79
N ARG A 206 -14.28 6.42 -13.64
CA ARG A 206 -15.20 7.33 -14.34
C ARG A 206 -15.05 8.79 -13.93
N ILE A 207 -14.54 9.08 -12.74
CA ILE A 207 -14.29 10.46 -12.28
C ILE A 207 -13.21 11.12 -13.13
N PHE A 208 -12.24 10.35 -13.63
CA PHE A 208 -11.05 10.88 -14.29
C PHE A 208 -11.22 11.10 -15.79
N GLY A 209 -12.37 10.72 -16.38
CA GLY A 209 -12.64 10.85 -17.81
C GLY A 209 -11.77 9.90 -18.64
N GLY A 210 -12.37 9.16 -19.57
CA GLY A 210 -11.69 8.11 -20.34
C GLY A 210 -10.67 8.58 -21.38
N SER A 211 -10.36 9.88 -21.50
CA SER A 211 -9.41 10.40 -22.49
C SER A 211 -8.00 10.47 -21.92
N ALA A 212 -7.26 9.37 -22.02
CA ALA A 212 -5.81 9.30 -21.76
C ALA A 212 -4.95 10.20 -22.68
N THR A 213 -5.58 11.03 -23.50
CA THR A 213 -4.96 11.91 -24.50
C THR A 213 -4.82 13.36 -24.03
N GLU A 214 -5.48 13.77 -22.93
CA GLU A 214 -5.37 15.13 -22.42
C GLU A 214 -4.33 15.22 -21.30
N GLU A 215 -3.41 16.19 -21.42
CA GLU A 215 -2.43 16.44 -20.37
C GLU A 215 -3.13 16.93 -19.09
N PRO A 216 -2.72 16.45 -17.90
CA PRO A 216 -3.31 16.88 -16.65
C PRO A 216 -3.02 18.37 -16.43
N ARG A 217 -4.05 19.12 -15.99
CA ARG A 217 -3.93 20.55 -15.67
C ARG A 217 -2.86 20.84 -14.60
N TYR A 218 -2.61 19.88 -13.71
CA TYR A 218 -1.61 19.96 -12.65
C TYR A 218 -0.73 18.70 -12.70
N PRO A 219 0.41 18.74 -13.41
CA PRO A 219 1.27 17.56 -13.58
C PRO A 219 1.93 17.10 -12.26
N ASP A 220 2.07 18.01 -11.30
CA ASP A 220 2.66 17.76 -9.97
C ASP A 220 1.68 17.13 -8.95
N GLY A 221 0.54 16.61 -9.41
CA GLY A 221 -0.43 15.95 -8.54
C GLY A 221 -1.31 16.89 -7.70
N ARG A 222 -1.13 18.23 -7.75
CA ARG A 222 -2.02 19.18 -7.04
C ARG A 222 -3.49 19.06 -7.44
N GLY A 223 -3.77 18.41 -8.57
CA GLY A 223 -5.11 18.02 -9.01
C GLY A 223 -5.90 17.29 -7.91
N TRP A 224 -5.27 16.42 -7.13
CA TRP A 224 -5.91 15.68 -6.04
C TRP A 224 -6.49 16.59 -4.96
N ILE A 225 -5.74 17.61 -4.53
CA ILE A 225 -6.22 18.59 -3.55
C ILE A 225 -7.26 19.53 -4.17
N MET A 226 -7.12 19.84 -5.46
CA MET A 226 -8.10 20.66 -6.18
C MET A 226 -9.46 19.98 -6.32
N LEU A 227 -9.51 18.65 -6.44
CA LEU A 227 -10.77 17.88 -6.40
C LEU A 227 -11.50 18.12 -5.08
N LEU A 228 -10.81 17.98 -3.94
CA LEU A 228 -11.39 18.24 -2.62
C LEU A 228 -11.91 19.68 -2.48
N LYS A 229 -11.18 20.66 -3.03
CA LYS A 229 -11.63 22.07 -3.04
C LYS A 229 -12.88 22.27 -3.90
N ASN A 230 -13.08 21.51 -4.96
CA ASN A 230 -14.28 21.62 -5.79
C ASN A 230 -15.49 21.02 -5.09
N VAL A 231 -15.35 19.83 -4.48
CA VAL A 231 -16.40 19.23 -3.63
C VAL A 231 -16.82 20.19 -2.51
N ALA A 232 -15.85 20.87 -1.89
CA ALA A 232 -16.14 21.87 -0.86
C ALA A 232 -16.94 23.07 -1.39
N LYS A 233 -16.72 23.51 -2.64
CA LYS A 233 -17.48 24.62 -3.24
C LYS A 233 -18.93 24.24 -3.49
N GLU A 234 -19.18 22.99 -3.90
CA GLU A 234 -20.52 22.44 -4.09
C GLU A 234 -21.24 22.19 -2.75
N SER A 235 -20.53 22.33 -1.62
CA SER A 235 -21.06 22.27 -0.27
C SER A 235 -21.65 20.91 0.13
N HIS A 236 -21.27 19.81 -0.54
CA HIS A 236 -21.73 18.45 -0.19
C HIS A 236 -21.43 18.07 1.26
N PHE A 237 -20.24 18.42 1.74
CA PHE A 237 -19.78 18.10 3.11
C PHE A 237 -19.45 19.35 3.93
N GLY A 238 -19.78 20.54 3.43
CA GLY A 238 -19.43 21.82 4.02
C GLY A 238 -18.11 22.39 3.50
N ASP A 239 -17.34 23.04 4.38
CA ASP A 239 -16.08 23.67 4.02
C ASP A 239 -14.96 22.66 3.69
N PHE A 240 -13.84 23.17 3.18
CA PHE A 240 -12.69 22.36 2.79
C PHE A 240 -12.15 21.50 3.93
N ASP A 241 -12.09 22.05 5.15
CA ASP A 241 -11.59 21.31 6.32
C ASP A 241 -12.48 20.11 6.66
N ARG A 242 -13.81 20.25 6.50
CA ARG A 242 -14.75 19.15 6.69
C ARG A 242 -14.61 18.08 5.60
N VAL A 243 -14.48 18.48 4.33
CA VAL A 243 -14.23 17.55 3.21
C VAL A 243 -12.95 16.75 3.46
N CYS A 244 -11.87 17.43 3.84
CA CYS A 244 -10.58 16.81 4.14
C CYS A 244 -10.63 15.73 5.22
N ARG A 245 -11.56 15.83 6.18
CA ARG A 245 -11.75 14.89 7.30
C ARG A 245 -12.73 13.77 7.01
N GLN A 246 -13.44 13.80 5.89
CA GLN A 246 -14.33 12.71 5.50
C GLN A 246 -13.52 11.46 5.12
N PRO A 247 -14.09 10.25 5.28
CA PRO A 247 -13.52 9.04 4.69
C PRO A 247 -13.31 9.22 3.18
N ALA A 248 -12.17 8.78 2.66
CA ALA A 248 -11.83 8.97 1.25
C ALA A 248 -12.91 8.40 0.31
N HIS A 249 -13.37 7.16 0.56
CA HIS A 249 -14.42 6.56 -0.25
C HIS A 249 -15.72 7.36 -0.30
N LEU A 250 -16.10 8.04 0.79
CA LEU A 250 -17.33 8.84 0.83
C LEU A 250 -17.23 10.04 -0.12
N VAL A 251 -16.09 10.73 -0.11
CA VAL A 251 -15.88 11.91 -0.97
C VAL A 251 -15.80 11.51 -2.44
N TRP A 252 -15.08 10.42 -2.77
CA TRP A 252 -14.99 9.94 -4.15
C TRP A 252 -16.29 9.32 -4.66
N ALA A 253 -17.07 8.64 -3.82
CA ALA A 253 -18.38 8.16 -4.20
C ALA A 253 -19.35 9.31 -4.52
N ALA A 254 -19.32 10.41 -3.74
CA ALA A 254 -20.12 11.60 -4.05
C ALA A 254 -19.73 12.21 -5.40
N MET A 255 -18.43 12.40 -5.64
CA MET A 255 -17.95 12.89 -6.95
C MET A 255 -18.35 11.97 -8.11
N LEU A 256 -18.33 10.65 -7.89
CA LEU A 256 -18.79 9.70 -8.90
C LEU A 256 -20.28 9.88 -9.20
N ASP A 257 -21.13 10.03 -8.17
CA ASP A 257 -22.57 10.29 -8.34
C ASP A 257 -22.83 11.55 -9.17
N ASP A 258 -22.11 12.64 -8.92
CA ASP A 258 -22.24 13.89 -9.68
C ASP A 258 -21.87 13.71 -11.17
N VAL A 259 -20.83 12.94 -11.46
CA VAL A 259 -20.44 12.59 -12.83
C VAL A 259 -21.53 11.78 -13.52
N LEU A 260 -22.06 10.75 -12.85
CA LEU A 260 -23.13 9.92 -13.38
C LEU A 260 -24.41 10.72 -13.66
N ASN A 261 -24.82 11.58 -12.73
CA ASN A 261 -25.98 12.45 -12.89
C ASN A 261 -25.82 13.43 -14.06
N THR A 262 -24.60 13.94 -14.27
CA THR A 262 -24.27 14.83 -15.38
C THR A 262 -24.37 14.10 -16.73
N GLU A 263 -23.81 12.90 -16.82
CA GLU A 263 -23.87 12.06 -18.02
C GLU A 263 -25.32 11.64 -18.35
N GLU A 264 -26.12 11.27 -17.35
CA GLU A 264 -27.54 10.97 -17.53
C GLU A 264 -28.32 12.17 -18.07
N THR A 265 -28.05 13.36 -17.54
CA THR A 265 -28.68 14.60 -18.00
C THR A 265 -28.26 14.96 -19.43
N GLN A 266 -26.99 14.73 -19.79
CA GLN A 266 -26.50 14.95 -21.16
C GLN A 266 -27.16 13.99 -22.15
N ASN A 267 -27.16 12.69 -21.84
CA ASN A 267 -27.78 11.64 -22.67
C ASN A 267 -29.30 11.82 -22.84
N ALA A 268 -29.99 12.37 -21.84
CA ALA A 268 -31.42 12.65 -21.94
C ALA A 268 -31.77 13.85 -22.84
N ASN A 269 -30.79 14.70 -23.14
CA ASN A 269 -30.94 15.89 -23.99
C ASN A 269 -30.49 15.67 -25.44
N GLU A 270 -29.93 14.49 -25.77
CA GLU A 270 -29.58 14.04 -27.13
C GLU A 270 -30.71 13.26 -27.80
#